data_AF-A0A966SPD8-F1
#
_entry.id   AF-A0A966SPD8-F1
#
_cell.length_a   1.000
_cell.length_b   1.000
_cell.length_c   1.000
_cell.angle_alpha   90.00
_cell.angle_beta   90.00
_cell.angle_gamma   90.00
#
_symmetry.space_group_name_H-M   'P 1'
#
loop_
_entity.id
_entity.type
_entity.pdbx_description
1 polymer ?
#
loop_
_entity_poly.entity_id
_entity_poly.type
_entity_poly.pdbx_seq_one_letter_code
_entity_poly.pdbx_strand_id
1 'polypeptide(L)'
;MVGRNGVFYDCKGQDWDATITKVVANPISIREAFWSPYKKFVRLVEEQIAKRAAAADAEAQAKVATTATAVANADKAKADAKAEPKKIDVGTVAALSVAFGAIGGMFTQIAGFGVNILAAGPLMIVGAFAGVVLLISGPSMLLAYMKLRQRNLAPILDANGWAINTKAKMNVPFGAALTHVAKLPLLAERTLEDPYAEKQRPWKAYAVVLATVALAYGWSIGKLDSYLPEPMKSSHIFPAQVK
;
A
#
# COMPACT_ATOMS: atom_id res chain seq x y z
N MET A 1 2.66 15.58 -8.58
CA MET A 1 1.64 15.54 -9.66
C MET A 1 2.22 16.25 -10.85
N VAL A 2 2.10 15.66 -12.05
CA VAL A 2 2.49 16.29 -13.32
C VAL A 2 1.34 17.22 -13.77
N GLY A 3 1.66 18.37 -14.35
CA GLY A 3 0.67 19.34 -14.85
C GLY A 3 0.16 20.36 -13.83
N ARG A 4 0.73 20.41 -12.61
CA ARG A 4 0.39 21.45 -11.64
C ARG A 4 1.20 22.71 -11.93
N ASN A 5 0.53 23.85 -11.92
CA ASN A 5 1.16 25.16 -12.07
C ASN A 5 1.85 25.55 -10.76
N GLY A 6 3.02 26.13 -10.88
CA GLY A 6 3.79 26.75 -9.79
C GLY A 6 4.35 28.08 -10.26
N VAL A 7 4.74 28.92 -9.31
CA VAL A 7 5.43 30.18 -9.59
C VAL A 7 6.90 29.97 -9.21
N PHE A 8 7.80 30.22 -10.14
CA PHE A 8 9.24 30.19 -9.94
C PHE A 8 9.75 31.62 -9.77
N TYR A 9 10.44 31.88 -8.67
CA TYR A 9 11.11 33.16 -8.43
C TYR A 9 12.57 33.05 -8.86
N ASP A 10 12.98 33.89 -9.81
CA ASP A 10 14.38 34.01 -10.21
C ASP A 10 15.21 34.69 -9.09
N CYS A 11 16.53 34.57 -9.14
CA CYS A 11 17.49 35.22 -8.25
C CYS A 11 17.36 36.77 -8.25
N LYS A 12 16.69 37.33 -9.27
CA LYS A 12 16.38 38.76 -9.39
C LYS A 12 15.00 39.14 -8.84
N GLY A 13 14.28 38.20 -8.22
CA GLY A 13 12.94 38.42 -7.67
C GLY A 13 11.86 38.58 -8.73
N GLN A 14 12.07 38.03 -9.94
CA GLN A 14 11.08 38.03 -11.01
C GLN A 14 10.27 36.72 -11.00
N ASP A 15 8.97 36.84 -11.24
CA ASP A 15 8.01 35.76 -11.15
C ASP A 15 7.86 35.11 -12.54
N TRP A 16 8.02 33.79 -12.61
CA TRP A 16 7.88 33.01 -13.82
C TRP A 16 6.84 31.91 -13.63
N ASP A 17 5.95 31.75 -14.60
CA ASP A 17 5.00 30.63 -14.62
C ASP A 17 5.75 29.32 -14.91
N ALA A 18 5.66 28.36 -14.00
CA ALA A 18 6.30 27.06 -14.11
C ALA A 18 5.27 25.92 -14.12
N THR A 19 5.34 25.05 -15.12
CA THR A 19 4.47 23.87 -15.21
C THR A 19 5.29 22.60 -15.01
N ILE A 20 4.88 21.74 -14.08
CA ILE A 20 5.58 20.47 -13.83
C ILE A 20 5.34 19.52 -15.01
N THR A 21 6.34 19.35 -15.89
CA THR A 21 6.25 18.49 -17.09
C THR A 21 6.49 17.02 -16.79
N LYS A 22 7.40 16.69 -15.87
CA LYS A 22 7.75 15.31 -15.51
C LYS A 22 8.24 15.21 -14.07
N VAL A 23 7.72 14.24 -13.33
CA VAL A 23 8.23 13.89 -11.99
C VAL A 23 9.02 12.59 -12.11
N VAL A 24 10.33 12.67 -11.89
CA VAL A 24 11.22 11.49 -11.86
C VAL A 24 11.49 11.13 -10.40
N ALA A 25 10.82 10.09 -9.91
CA ALA A 25 11.06 9.59 -8.56
C ALA A 25 12.29 8.65 -8.54
N ASN A 26 13.39 9.10 -7.95
CA ASN A 26 14.58 8.29 -7.69
C ASN A 26 14.80 8.17 -6.17
N PRO A 27 15.24 7.00 -5.67
CA PRO A 27 15.53 6.84 -4.24
C PRO A 27 16.70 7.75 -3.85
N ILE A 28 16.60 8.41 -2.70
CA ILE A 28 17.61 9.35 -2.19
C ILE A 28 18.57 8.63 -1.21
N SER A 29 18.13 7.52 -0.63
CA SER A 29 18.88 6.66 0.30
C SER A 29 18.67 5.16 0.07
N ILE A 30 19.60 4.34 0.57
CA ILE A 30 19.51 2.87 0.52
C ILE A 30 18.31 2.37 1.34
N ARG A 31 18.03 3.02 2.49
CA ARG A 31 16.88 2.69 3.35
C ARG A 31 15.55 2.97 2.66
N GLU A 32 15.47 4.04 1.89
CA GLU A 32 14.28 4.34 1.09
C GLU A 32 14.12 3.35 -0.08
N ALA A 33 15.23 2.92 -0.67
CA ALA A 33 15.23 1.93 -1.75
C ALA A 33 14.72 0.56 -1.31
N PHE A 34 14.94 0.16 -0.05
CA PHE A 34 14.38 -1.07 0.53
C PHE A 34 12.85 -1.13 0.40
N TRP A 35 12.17 0.00 0.58
CA TRP A 35 10.70 0.10 0.51
C TRP A 35 10.18 0.39 -0.90
N SER A 36 11.06 0.73 -1.85
CA SER A 36 10.68 1.10 -3.21
C SER A 36 9.91 0.01 -3.99
N PRO A 37 10.24 -1.30 -3.92
CA PRO A 37 9.46 -2.32 -4.64
C PRO A 37 8.05 -2.45 -4.09
N TYR A 38 7.87 -2.36 -2.76
CA TYR A 38 6.56 -2.42 -2.12
C TYR A 38 5.68 -1.21 -2.49
N LYS A 39 6.24 0.00 -2.49
CA LYS A 39 5.51 1.20 -2.92
C LYS A 39 5.10 1.13 -4.40
N LYS A 40 5.97 0.62 -5.27
CA LYS A 40 5.63 0.37 -6.68
C LYS A 40 4.52 -0.67 -6.81
N PHE A 41 4.56 -1.75 -6.04
CA PHE A 41 3.52 -2.77 -6.02
C PHE A 41 2.17 -2.20 -5.59
N VAL A 42 2.11 -1.44 -4.49
CA VAL A 42 0.87 -0.78 -4.04
C VAL A 42 0.31 0.13 -5.13
N ARG A 43 1.17 0.92 -5.78
CA ARG A 43 0.76 1.77 -6.90
C ARG A 43 0.23 0.97 -8.09
N LEU A 44 0.82 -0.17 -8.42
CA LEU A 44 0.31 -1.07 -9.47
C LEU A 44 -1.06 -1.66 -9.09
N VAL A 45 -1.24 -2.02 -7.81
CA VAL A 45 -2.54 -2.50 -7.31
C VAL A 45 -3.59 -1.39 -7.38
N GLU A 46 -3.24 -0.17 -6.96
CA GLU A 46 -4.10 1.01 -7.10
C GLU A 46 -4.46 1.26 -8.57
N GLU A 47 -3.49 1.18 -9.48
CA GLU A 47 -3.72 1.34 -10.92
C GLU A 47 -4.61 0.22 -11.49
N GLN A 48 -4.46 -1.02 -11.03
CA GLN A 48 -5.33 -2.14 -11.43
C GLN A 48 -6.75 -1.97 -10.90
N ILE A 49 -6.90 -1.56 -9.64
CA ILE A 49 -8.20 -1.26 -9.03
C ILE A 49 -8.86 -0.09 -9.78
N ALA A 50 -8.12 0.98 -10.06
CA ALA A 50 -8.62 2.12 -10.82
C ALA A 50 -9.03 1.73 -12.24
N LYS A 51 -8.25 0.88 -12.92
CA LYS A 51 -8.62 0.33 -14.24
C LYS A 51 -9.87 -0.55 -14.18
N ARG A 52 -10.02 -1.38 -13.13
CA ARG A 52 -11.20 -2.22 -12.93
C ARG A 52 -12.43 -1.41 -12.56
N ALA A 53 -12.27 -0.35 -11.76
CA ALA A 53 -13.33 0.60 -11.45
C ALA A 53 -13.77 1.34 -12.73
N ALA A 54 -12.83 1.86 -13.51
CA ALA A 54 -13.14 2.52 -14.79
C ALA A 54 -13.81 1.56 -15.81
N ALA A 55 -13.40 0.29 -15.85
CA ALA A 55 -14.06 -0.73 -16.67
C ALA A 55 -15.48 -1.05 -16.17
N ALA A 56 -15.68 -1.14 -14.85
CA ALA A 56 -16.99 -1.35 -14.25
C ALA A 56 -17.92 -0.13 -14.44
N ASP A 57 -17.40 1.10 -14.37
CA ASP A 57 -18.13 2.33 -14.67
C ASP A 57 -18.50 2.40 -16.15
N ALA A 58 -17.61 1.99 -17.06
CA ALA A 58 -17.91 1.89 -18.49
C ALA A 58 -18.98 0.82 -18.79
N GLU A 59 -18.92 -0.34 -18.13
CA GLU A 59 -19.96 -1.37 -18.23
C GLU A 59 -21.30 -0.93 -17.61
N ALA A 60 -21.26 -0.17 -16.50
CA ALA A 60 -22.45 0.39 -15.89
C ALA A 60 -23.09 1.47 -16.78
N GLN A 61 -22.29 2.35 -17.39
CA GLN A 61 -22.76 3.31 -18.40
C GLN A 61 -23.31 2.61 -19.64
N ALA A 62 -22.68 1.51 -20.09
CA ALA A 62 -23.22 0.70 -21.17
C ALA A 62 -24.58 0.08 -20.80
N LYS A 63 -24.73 -0.49 -19.60
CA LYS A 63 -26.02 -1.04 -19.12
C LYS A 63 -27.10 0.04 -18.99
N VAL A 64 -26.74 1.23 -18.51
CA VAL A 64 -27.67 2.38 -18.45
C VAL A 64 -28.05 2.85 -19.85
N ALA A 65 -27.10 2.92 -20.79
CA ALA A 65 -27.38 3.25 -22.19
C ALA A 65 -28.26 2.18 -22.87
N THR A 66 -28.04 0.89 -22.58
CA THR A 66 -28.85 -0.23 -23.10
C THR A 66 -30.25 -0.22 -22.49
N THR A 67 -30.37 0.11 -21.21
CA THR A 67 -31.66 0.27 -20.51
C THR A 67 -32.40 1.50 -21.01
N ALA A 68 -31.70 2.61 -21.28
CA ALA A 68 -32.28 3.81 -21.88
C ALA A 68 -32.77 3.55 -23.32
N THR A 69 -32.05 2.74 -24.10
CA THR A 69 -32.53 2.29 -25.42
C THR A 69 -33.67 1.28 -25.32
N ALA A 70 -33.69 0.41 -24.30
CA ALA A 70 -34.80 -0.52 -24.05
C ALA A 70 -36.07 0.21 -23.61
N VAL A 71 -35.95 1.28 -22.80
CA VAL A 71 -37.08 2.15 -22.41
C VAL A 71 -37.53 3.02 -23.58
N ALA A 72 -36.60 3.53 -24.40
CA ALA A 72 -36.93 4.28 -25.63
C ALA A 72 -37.59 3.41 -26.71
N ASN A 73 -37.35 2.09 -26.70
CA ASN A 73 -37.96 1.12 -27.61
C ASN A 73 -39.12 0.32 -26.98
N ALA A 74 -39.52 0.61 -25.74
CA ALA A 74 -40.59 -0.11 -25.06
C ALA A 74 -41.99 0.11 -25.66
N ASP A 75 -42.16 1.11 -26.54
CA ASP A 75 -43.39 1.31 -27.33
C ASP A 75 -43.40 0.57 -28.68
N LYS A 76 -42.37 -0.22 -29.01
CA LYS A 76 -42.39 -1.08 -30.20
C LYS A 76 -41.89 -2.50 -29.91
N ALA A 77 -42.87 -3.40 -29.91
CA ALA A 77 -42.79 -4.83 -30.15
C ALA A 77 -42.46 -5.77 -28.97
N LYS A 78 -43.55 -6.35 -28.44
CA LYS A 78 -43.67 -7.78 -28.12
C LYS A 78 -43.33 -8.60 -29.38
N ALA A 79 -42.28 -9.43 -29.35
CA ALA A 79 -42.19 -10.76 -30.01
C ALA A 79 -40.72 -11.18 -30.25
N ASP A 80 -40.42 -12.42 -29.81
CA ASP A 80 -39.45 -13.38 -30.37
C ASP A 80 -37.93 -13.12 -30.32
N ALA A 81 -37.24 -13.89 -29.47
CA ALA A 81 -36.61 -15.17 -29.87
C ALA A 81 -35.25 -15.44 -29.17
N LYS A 82 -35.26 -16.53 -28.38
CA LYS A 82 -34.24 -17.61 -28.34
C LYS A 82 -32.76 -17.21 -28.25
N ALA A 83 -32.25 -17.27 -27.03
CA ALA A 83 -30.82 -17.35 -26.75
C ALA A 83 -30.22 -18.64 -27.37
N GLU A 84 -29.27 -18.47 -28.29
CA GLU A 84 -28.34 -19.54 -28.66
C GLU A 84 -27.27 -19.69 -27.57
N PRO A 85 -27.04 -20.90 -27.03
CA PRO A 85 -25.93 -21.14 -26.14
C PRO A 85 -24.63 -21.12 -26.94
N LYS A 86 -23.76 -20.13 -26.66
CA LYS A 86 -22.38 -20.11 -27.19
C LYS A 86 -21.70 -21.42 -26.82
N LYS A 87 -21.37 -22.23 -27.83
CA LYS A 87 -20.55 -23.43 -27.68
C LYS A 87 -19.23 -23.02 -27.03
N ILE A 88 -19.06 -23.40 -25.77
CA ILE A 88 -17.79 -23.22 -25.08
C ILE A 88 -16.81 -24.17 -25.75
N ASP A 89 -15.83 -23.60 -26.45
CA ASP A 89 -14.86 -24.34 -27.23
C ASP A 89 -14.03 -25.23 -26.29
N VAL A 90 -13.85 -26.51 -26.64
CA VAL A 90 -13.13 -27.48 -25.81
C VAL A 90 -11.68 -27.03 -25.58
N GLY A 91 -11.10 -26.30 -26.53
CA GLY A 91 -9.81 -25.64 -26.38
C GLY A 91 -9.81 -24.52 -25.34
N THR A 92 -10.92 -23.79 -25.18
CA THR A 92 -11.08 -22.77 -24.13
C THR A 92 -11.24 -23.44 -22.76
N VAL A 93 -11.99 -24.54 -22.66
CA VAL A 93 -12.12 -25.31 -21.42
C VAL A 93 -10.78 -25.95 -21.03
N ALA A 94 -10.02 -26.47 -22.00
CA ALA A 94 -8.69 -27.03 -21.78
C ALA A 94 -7.66 -25.96 -21.38
N ALA A 95 -7.68 -24.79 -22.03
CA ALA A 95 -6.82 -23.67 -21.64
C ALA A 95 -7.16 -23.16 -20.22
N LEU A 96 -8.45 -23.11 -19.88
CA LEU A 96 -8.91 -22.74 -18.55
C LEU A 96 -8.49 -23.79 -17.51
N SER A 97 -8.66 -25.08 -17.77
CA SER A 97 -8.28 -26.13 -16.81
C SER A 97 -6.76 -26.19 -16.58
N VAL A 98 -5.95 -25.97 -17.61
CA VAL A 98 -4.49 -25.84 -17.46
C VAL A 98 -4.11 -24.57 -16.69
N ALA A 99 -4.77 -23.44 -16.95
CA ALA A 99 -4.54 -22.21 -16.19
C ALA A 99 -4.93 -22.35 -14.71
N PHE A 100 -6.06 -22.99 -14.42
CA PHE A 100 -6.48 -23.29 -13.04
C PHE A 100 -5.55 -24.32 -12.38
N GLY A 101 -5.05 -25.31 -13.14
CA GLY A 101 -4.05 -26.27 -12.66
C GLY A 101 -2.70 -25.62 -12.34
N ALA A 102 -2.25 -24.65 -13.15
CA ALA A 102 -1.02 -23.89 -12.92
C ALA A 102 -1.14 -22.97 -11.68
N ILE A 103 -2.28 -22.31 -11.51
CA ILE A 103 -2.58 -21.50 -10.33
C ILE A 103 -2.66 -22.39 -9.09
N GLY A 104 -3.37 -23.52 -9.17
CA GLY A 104 -3.43 -24.52 -8.11
C GLY A 104 -2.05 -25.06 -7.73
N GLY A 105 -1.20 -25.35 -8.71
CA GLY A 105 0.19 -25.77 -8.53
C GLY A 105 1.06 -24.72 -7.83
N MET A 106 0.87 -23.44 -8.16
CA MET A 106 1.56 -22.35 -7.48
C MET A 106 1.12 -22.21 -6.02
N PHE A 107 -0.18 -22.32 -5.74
CA PHE A 107 -0.70 -22.29 -4.37
C PHE A 107 -0.27 -23.51 -3.56
N THR A 108 -0.22 -24.71 -4.13
CA THR A 108 0.27 -25.91 -3.43
C THR A 108 1.77 -25.86 -3.18
N GLN A 109 2.57 -25.27 -4.08
CA GLN A 109 3.99 -25.03 -3.82
C GLN A 109 4.21 -24.01 -2.70
N ILE A 110 3.45 -22.90 -2.68
CA ILE A 110 3.51 -21.90 -1.61
C ILE A 110 3.05 -22.50 -0.28
N ALA A 111 1.96 -23.27 -0.28
CA ALA A 111 1.45 -23.95 0.89
C ALA A 111 2.42 -25.02 1.39
N GLY A 112 3.00 -25.82 0.50
CA GLY A 112 4.01 -26.83 0.82
C GLY A 112 5.29 -26.22 1.41
N PHE A 113 5.72 -25.07 0.88
CA PHE A 113 6.83 -24.30 1.48
C PHE A 113 6.46 -23.80 2.88
N GLY A 114 5.22 -23.31 3.06
CA GLY A 114 4.70 -22.88 4.37
C GLY A 114 4.62 -24.01 5.41
N VAL A 115 4.20 -25.21 5.01
CA VAL A 115 4.12 -26.39 5.89
C VAL A 115 5.52 -26.87 6.31
N ASN A 116 6.47 -26.92 5.37
CA ASN A 116 7.86 -27.31 5.67
C ASN A 116 8.58 -26.30 6.58
N ILE A 117 8.26 -25.01 6.46
CA ILE A 117 8.79 -23.96 7.33
C ILE A 117 8.14 -23.99 8.72
N LEU A 118 6.85 -24.31 8.82
CA LEU A 118 6.15 -24.47 10.10
C LEU A 118 6.70 -25.65 10.93
N ALA A 119 7.11 -26.74 10.26
CA ALA A 119 7.72 -27.91 10.90
C ALA A 119 9.16 -27.66 11.41
N ALA A 120 9.87 -26.68 10.84
CA ALA A 120 11.27 -26.37 11.17
C ALA A 120 11.44 -25.40 12.36
N GLY A 121 10.34 -24.99 13.01
CA GLY A 121 10.32 -24.14 14.20
C GLY A 121 10.25 -22.62 13.92
N PRO A 122 9.92 -21.79 14.93
CA PRO A 122 9.60 -20.37 14.75
C PRO A 122 10.72 -19.52 14.13
N LEU A 123 11.98 -19.86 14.38
CA LEU A 123 13.14 -19.16 13.85
C LEU A 123 13.29 -19.32 12.32
N MET A 124 12.93 -20.49 11.77
CA MET A 124 12.95 -20.72 10.32
C MET A 124 11.82 -19.98 9.61
N ILE A 125 10.67 -19.78 10.27
CA ILE A 125 9.56 -18.95 9.75
C ILE A 125 10.01 -17.50 9.62
N VAL A 126 10.64 -16.97 10.67
CA VAL A 126 11.19 -15.60 10.65
C VAL A 126 12.31 -15.48 9.62
N GLY A 127 13.20 -16.47 9.53
CA GLY A 127 14.29 -16.51 8.55
C GLY A 127 13.80 -16.58 7.10
N ALA A 128 12.80 -17.39 6.81
CA ALA A 128 12.20 -17.50 5.48
C ALA A 128 11.48 -16.21 5.09
N PHE A 129 10.73 -15.60 6.01
CA PHE A 129 10.08 -14.31 5.77
C PHE A 129 11.11 -13.20 5.52
N ALA A 130 12.14 -13.12 6.36
CA ALA A 130 13.25 -12.19 6.18
C ALA A 130 13.98 -12.43 4.84
N GLY A 131 14.17 -13.69 4.46
CA GLY A 131 14.77 -14.10 3.20
C GLY A 131 13.96 -13.63 1.98
N VAL A 132 12.64 -13.82 1.99
CA VAL A 132 11.75 -13.31 0.92
C VAL A 132 11.80 -11.78 0.84
N VAL A 133 11.74 -11.09 1.99
CA VAL A 133 11.84 -9.63 2.04
C VAL A 133 13.18 -9.15 1.49
N LEU A 134 14.27 -9.82 1.83
CA LEU A 134 15.61 -9.50 1.35
C LEU A 134 15.78 -9.81 -0.14
N LEU A 135 15.18 -10.91 -0.64
CA LEU A 135 15.20 -11.27 -2.06
C LEU A 135 14.46 -10.23 -2.92
N ILE A 136 13.34 -9.69 -2.44
CA ILE A 136 12.57 -8.66 -3.14
C ILE A 136 13.27 -7.28 -3.06
N SER A 137 13.80 -6.93 -1.89
CA SER A 137 14.42 -5.61 -1.64
C SER A 137 15.88 -5.52 -2.08
N GLY A 138 16.61 -6.62 -2.10
CA GLY A 138 18.04 -6.71 -2.40
C GLY A 138 18.43 -6.10 -3.74
N PRO A 139 17.76 -6.46 -4.86
CA PRO A 139 18.03 -5.85 -6.17
C PRO A 139 17.80 -4.33 -6.17
N SER A 140 16.76 -3.87 -5.47
CA SER A 140 16.45 -2.44 -5.38
C SER A 140 17.49 -1.67 -4.58
N MET A 141 18.00 -2.26 -3.49
CA MET A 141 19.09 -1.69 -2.69
C MET A 141 20.40 -1.63 -3.48
N LEU A 142 20.71 -2.66 -4.26
CA LEU A 142 21.92 -2.70 -5.09
C LEU A 142 21.88 -1.63 -6.20
N LEU A 143 20.76 -1.53 -6.90
CA LEU A 143 20.57 -0.50 -7.92
C LEU A 143 20.64 0.91 -7.33
N ALA A 144 20.05 1.11 -6.15
CA ALA A 144 20.19 2.37 -5.44
C ALA A 144 21.67 2.61 -5.09
N TYR A 145 22.37 1.65 -4.49
CA TYR A 145 23.80 1.82 -4.18
C TYR A 145 24.63 2.25 -5.40
N MET A 146 24.44 1.59 -6.56
CA MET A 146 25.12 1.95 -7.80
C MET A 146 24.81 3.38 -8.25
N LYS A 147 23.52 3.75 -8.27
CA LYS A 147 23.08 5.11 -8.66
C LYS A 147 23.57 6.18 -7.68
N LEU A 148 23.50 5.90 -6.38
CA LEU A 148 23.85 6.83 -5.32
C LEU A 148 25.36 7.15 -5.32
N ARG A 149 26.21 6.19 -5.72
CA ARG A 149 27.68 6.37 -5.82
C ARG A 149 28.12 7.17 -7.05
N GLN A 150 27.24 7.31 -8.04
CA GLN A 150 27.47 8.08 -9.26
C GLN A 150 26.96 9.53 -9.18
N ARG A 151 26.40 9.96 -8.04
CA ARG A 151 25.84 11.30 -7.88
C ARG A 151 26.93 12.37 -7.98
N ASN A 152 26.74 13.34 -8.88
CA ASN A 152 27.66 14.46 -9.11
C ASN A 152 26.85 15.76 -9.11
N LEU A 153 27.33 16.76 -8.37
CA LEU A 153 26.72 18.10 -8.31
C LEU A 153 27.19 19.01 -9.44
N ALA A 154 28.28 18.67 -10.14
CA ALA A 154 28.83 19.52 -11.19
C ALA A 154 27.78 19.88 -12.27
N PRO A 155 26.96 18.95 -12.81
CA PRO A 155 25.94 19.31 -13.79
C PRO A 155 24.86 20.25 -13.24
N ILE A 156 24.54 20.16 -11.95
CA ILE A 156 23.55 21.03 -11.31
C ILE A 156 24.12 22.43 -11.14
N LEU A 157 25.37 22.55 -10.71
CA LEU A 157 26.02 23.83 -10.45
C LEU A 157 26.37 24.55 -11.76
N ASP A 158 26.79 23.82 -12.79
CA ASP A 158 27.03 24.36 -14.14
C ASP A 158 25.74 24.93 -14.74
N ALA A 159 24.60 24.25 -14.55
CA ALA A 159 23.29 24.78 -14.94
C ALA A 159 22.88 26.05 -14.18
N ASN A 160 23.47 26.33 -13.01
CA ASN A 160 23.27 27.56 -12.25
C ASN A 160 24.32 28.65 -12.61
N GLY A 161 25.15 28.45 -13.64
CA GLY A 161 26.17 29.39 -14.08
C GLY A 161 27.50 29.29 -13.32
N TRP A 162 27.70 28.25 -12.52
CA TRP A 162 28.94 28.03 -11.78
C TRP A 162 29.88 27.08 -12.54
N ALA A 163 31.02 27.57 -13.01
CA ALA A 163 32.06 26.74 -13.61
C ALA A 163 32.88 26.02 -12.54
N ILE A 164 32.52 24.77 -12.22
CA ILE A 164 33.23 23.95 -11.22
C ILE A 164 34.04 22.86 -11.91
N ASN A 165 35.37 22.95 -11.84
CA ASN A 165 36.30 22.06 -12.54
C ASN A 165 36.61 20.75 -11.77
N THR A 166 35.69 20.27 -10.93
CA THR A 166 35.90 19.05 -10.16
C THR A 166 34.70 18.12 -10.23
N LYS A 167 34.98 16.80 -10.20
CA LYS A 167 33.99 15.76 -9.98
C LYS A 167 33.46 15.91 -8.55
N ALA A 168 32.53 16.84 -8.33
CA ALA A 168 31.84 17.10 -7.07
C ALA A 168 30.91 15.93 -6.73
N LYS A 169 31.50 14.75 -6.49
CA LYS A 169 30.79 13.52 -6.16
C LYS A 169 30.11 13.70 -4.82
N MET A 170 28.80 13.53 -4.80
CA MET A 170 28.04 13.57 -3.57
C MET A 170 28.10 12.21 -2.90
N ASN A 171 29.00 12.08 -1.92
CA ASN A 171 29.05 10.89 -1.07
C ASN A 171 27.94 10.94 0.00
N VAL A 172 27.60 9.80 0.61
CA VAL A 172 26.57 9.69 1.65
C VAL A 172 26.76 10.67 2.83
N PRO A 173 27.96 10.81 3.44
CA PRO A 173 28.15 11.76 4.54
C PRO A 173 28.00 13.22 4.09
N PHE A 174 28.44 13.55 2.88
CA PHE A 174 28.28 14.90 2.33
C PHE A 174 26.81 15.22 2.02
N GLY A 175 26.05 14.26 1.47
CA GLY A 175 24.61 14.39 1.32
C GLY A 175 23.86 14.51 2.65
N ALA A 176 24.31 13.81 3.69
CA ALA A 176 23.75 13.92 5.03
C ALA A 176 23.99 15.32 5.64
N ALA A 177 25.16 15.93 5.39
CA ALA A 177 25.44 17.30 5.81
C ALA A 177 24.52 18.31 5.10
N LEU A 178 24.30 18.16 3.79
CA LEU A 178 23.41 19.02 3.00
C LEU A 178 21.92 18.89 3.37
N THR A 179 21.52 17.78 3.99
CA THR A 179 20.15 17.49 4.40
C THR A 179 19.97 17.53 5.92
N HIS A 180 20.95 18.06 6.64
CA HIS A 180 20.90 18.13 8.10
C HIS A 180 19.80 19.09 8.53
N VAL A 181 18.75 18.54 9.14
CA VAL A 181 17.66 19.34 9.72
C VAL A 181 18.17 19.98 11.01
N ALA A 182 18.03 21.30 11.12
CA ALA A 182 18.35 22.02 12.36
C ALA A 182 17.56 21.44 13.54
N LYS A 183 18.28 21.00 14.58
CA LYS A 183 17.68 20.63 15.86
C LYS A 183 17.48 21.89 16.69
N LEU A 184 16.36 21.94 17.42
CA LEU A 184 16.16 22.97 18.43
C LEU A 184 17.26 22.85 19.50
N PRO A 185 17.74 23.98 20.05
CA PRO A 185 18.68 23.96 21.17
C PRO A 185 18.04 23.28 22.39
N LEU A 186 18.87 22.76 23.31
CA LEU A 186 18.47 21.88 24.43
C LEU A 186 17.40 22.47 25.37
N LEU A 187 17.14 23.78 25.30
CA LEU A 187 16.19 24.52 26.15
C LEU A 187 14.99 25.08 25.38
N ALA A 188 14.87 24.82 24.08
CA ALA A 188 13.73 25.29 23.29
C ALA A 188 12.63 24.23 23.25
N GLU A 189 11.50 24.53 23.89
CA GLU A 189 10.31 23.68 23.86
C GLU A 189 9.49 23.96 22.61
N ARG A 190 9.03 22.90 21.94
CA ARG A 190 8.03 23.02 20.89
C ARG A 190 6.67 23.18 21.58
N THR A 191 6.08 24.36 21.49
CA THR A 191 4.65 24.51 21.75
C THR A 191 3.89 23.67 20.72
N LEU A 192 3.30 22.57 21.20
CA LEU A 192 2.49 21.62 20.43
C LEU A 192 1.02 22.02 20.35
N GLU A 193 0.66 23.20 20.89
CA GLU A 193 -0.65 23.80 20.70
C GLU A 193 -0.69 24.46 19.32
N ASP A 194 -1.10 23.68 18.33
CA ASP A 194 -1.58 24.18 17.05
C ASP A 194 -3.10 24.42 17.16
N PRO A 195 -3.56 25.68 17.22
CA PRO A 195 -4.99 26.01 17.32
C PRO A 195 -5.83 25.52 16.13
N TYR A 196 -5.17 25.15 15.02
CA TYR A 196 -5.79 24.73 13.77
C TYR A 196 -5.53 23.25 13.43
N ALA A 197 -4.89 22.49 14.31
CA ALA A 197 -4.67 21.06 14.06
C ALA A 197 -6.01 20.30 14.02
N GLU A 198 -6.20 19.51 12.97
CA GLU A 198 -7.37 18.62 12.86
C GLU A 198 -7.42 17.65 14.05
N LYS A 199 -8.55 17.69 14.77
CA LYS A 199 -8.80 16.82 15.93
C LYS A 199 -8.83 15.36 15.47
N GLN A 200 -7.76 14.61 15.75
CA GLN A 200 -7.70 13.19 15.42
C GLN A 200 -8.80 12.44 16.16
N ARG A 201 -9.59 11.64 15.43
CA ARG A 201 -10.62 10.78 16.03
C ARG A 201 -9.93 9.78 16.96
N PRO A 202 -10.36 9.64 18.24
CA PRO A 202 -9.70 8.78 19.22
C PRO A 202 -10.04 7.31 18.99
N TRP A 203 -9.69 6.76 17.83
CA TRP A 203 -10.01 5.39 17.43
C TRP A 203 -9.45 4.35 18.41
N LYS A 204 -8.31 4.63 19.04
CA LYS A 204 -7.73 3.80 20.09
C LYS A 204 -8.63 3.72 21.31
N ALA A 205 -9.31 4.82 21.67
CA ALA A 205 -10.26 4.82 22.78
C ALA A 205 -11.48 3.94 22.43
N TYR A 206 -12.01 4.04 21.20
CA TYR A 206 -13.08 3.13 20.74
C TYR A 206 -12.64 1.67 20.73
N ALA A 207 -11.40 1.39 20.30
CA ALA A 207 -10.85 0.04 20.32
C ALA A 207 -10.69 -0.51 21.74
N VAL A 208 -10.23 0.31 22.70
CA VAL A 208 -10.14 -0.07 24.11
C VAL A 208 -11.53 -0.31 24.70
N VAL A 209 -12.50 0.56 24.45
CA VAL A 209 -13.89 0.37 24.92
C VAL A 209 -14.46 -0.93 24.36
N LEU A 210 -14.30 -1.18 23.06
CA LEU A 210 -14.78 -2.40 22.41
C LEU A 210 -14.09 -3.65 22.95
N ALA A 211 -12.78 -3.61 23.18
CA ALA A 211 -12.04 -4.70 23.80
C ALA A 211 -12.52 -4.98 25.23
N THR A 212 -12.77 -3.93 26.01
CA THR A 212 -13.27 -4.05 27.39
C THR A 212 -14.66 -4.68 27.42
N VAL A 213 -15.56 -4.24 26.53
CA VAL A 213 -16.91 -4.82 26.39
C VAL A 213 -16.85 -6.27 25.93
N ALA A 214 -15.97 -6.60 24.97
CA ALA A 214 -15.79 -7.97 24.50
C ALA A 214 -15.24 -8.90 25.60
N LEU A 215 -14.31 -8.42 26.43
CA LEU A 215 -13.79 -9.15 27.59
C LEU A 215 -14.86 -9.32 28.67
N ALA A 216 -15.64 -8.28 28.99
CA ALA A 216 -16.74 -8.37 29.94
C ALA A 216 -17.83 -9.35 29.47
N TYR A 217 -18.19 -9.31 28.19
CA TYR A 217 -19.13 -10.24 27.59
C TYR A 217 -18.59 -11.68 27.59
N GLY A 218 -17.35 -11.88 27.17
CA GLY A 218 -16.68 -13.18 27.22
C GLY A 218 -16.57 -13.75 28.63
N TRP A 219 -16.37 -12.88 29.62
CA TRP A 219 -16.38 -13.24 31.04
C TRP A 219 -17.77 -13.66 31.48
N SER A 220 -18.82 -12.89 31.16
CA SER A 220 -20.21 -13.23 31.53
C SER A 220 -20.71 -14.58 30.97
N ILE A 221 -20.18 -15.03 29.82
CA ILE A 221 -20.53 -16.33 29.22
C ILE A 221 -19.65 -17.47 29.78
N GLY A 222 -18.72 -17.18 30.69
CA GLY A 222 -17.85 -18.17 31.32
C GLY A 222 -16.70 -18.67 30.44
N LYS A 223 -16.48 -18.10 29.23
CA LYS A 223 -15.37 -18.50 28.35
C LYS A 223 -14.00 -18.09 28.89
N LEU A 224 -13.94 -17.14 29.82
CA LEU A 224 -12.72 -16.69 30.49
C LEU A 224 -12.47 -17.38 31.85
N ASP A 225 -13.38 -18.24 32.33
CA ASP A 225 -13.27 -18.89 33.65
C ASP A 225 -12.07 -19.85 33.76
N SER A 226 -11.55 -20.35 32.62
CA SER A 226 -10.35 -21.22 32.56
C SER A 226 -9.05 -20.47 32.92
N TYR A 227 -9.02 -19.15 32.74
CA TYR A 227 -7.83 -18.32 32.94
C TYR A 227 -7.90 -17.44 34.20
N LEU A 228 -8.99 -17.54 34.96
CA LEU A 228 -9.26 -16.67 36.12
C LEU A 228 -9.21 -17.47 37.44
N PRO A 229 -8.63 -16.90 38.51
CA PRO A 229 -8.61 -17.52 39.84
C PRO A 229 -10.04 -17.65 40.39
N GLU A 230 -10.27 -18.65 41.25
CA GLU A 230 -11.60 -19.05 41.75
C GLU A 230 -12.55 -17.93 42.18
N PRO A 231 -12.14 -16.86 42.90
CA PRO A 231 -13.06 -15.78 43.30
C PRO A 231 -13.55 -14.89 42.15
N MET A 232 -12.92 -14.97 40.97
CA MET A 232 -13.23 -14.13 39.79
C MET A 232 -13.88 -14.92 38.64
N LYS A 233 -14.34 -16.16 38.88
CA LYS A 233 -15.06 -16.94 37.87
C LYS A 233 -16.50 -16.46 37.75
N SER A 234 -16.98 -16.27 36.52
CA SER A 234 -18.37 -15.88 36.25
C SER A 234 -19.34 -16.95 36.76
N SER A 235 -18.97 -18.23 36.70
CA SER A 235 -19.73 -19.35 37.27
C SER A 235 -19.93 -19.30 38.79
N HIS A 236 -19.04 -18.64 39.53
CA HIS A 236 -19.16 -18.47 40.98
C HIS A 236 -20.07 -17.30 41.36
N ILE A 237 -20.11 -16.24 40.54
CA ILE A 237 -20.91 -15.03 40.79
C ILE A 237 -22.32 -15.15 40.20
N PHE A 238 -22.46 -15.78 39.03
CA PHE A 238 -23.72 -16.08 38.37
C PHE A 238 -23.88 -17.61 38.26
N PRO A 239 -24.29 -18.29 39.34
CA PRO A 239 -24.54 -19.72 39.29
C PRO A 239 -25.67 -19.98 38.28
N ALA A 240 -25.42 -20.89 37.33
CA ALA A 240 -26.43 -21.32 36.39
C ALA A 240 -27.65 -21.85 37.17
N GLN A 241 -28.78 -21.15 37.09
CA GLN A 241 -30.04 -21.59 37.67
C GLN A 241 -30.42 -22.92 36.99
N VAL A 242 -30.22 -24.01 37.72
CA VAL A 242 -30.64 -25.36 37.30
C VAL A 242 -32.16 -25.36 37.18
N LYS A 243 -32.67 -25.60 35.98
CA LYS A 243 -34.04 -26.03 35.72
C LYS A 243 -34.03 -27.51 35.39
#